data_AF-Q05S86-F1
#
_entry.id   AF-Q05S86-F1
#
_cell.length_a   1.000
_cell.length_b   1.000
_cell.length_c   1.000
_cell.angle_alpha   90.00
_cell.angle_beta   90.00
_cell.angle_gamma   90.00
#
_symmetry.space_group_name_H-M   'P 1'
#
loop_
_entity.id
_entity.type
_entity.pdbx_description
1 polymer ?
#
loop_
_entity_poly.entity_id
_entity_poly.type
_entity_poly.pdbx_seq_one_letter_code
_entity_poly.pdbx_strand_id
1 'polypeptide(L)' 'MDAVDLEVVNVLFFQQMLDAVEHERWDEAAMALFKLYAIEDGERFTDLELPLSDGEEDLTVRAA' A
#
# COMPACT_ATOMS: atom_id res chain seq x y z
N MET A 1 -20.33 -0.40 -10.84
CA MET A 1 -19.14 -0.56 -9.99
C MET A 1 -18.25 0.61 -10.32
N ASP A 2 -18.11 1.52 -9.37
CA ASP A 2 -17.40 2.79 -9.55
C ASP A 2 -15.94 2.50 -9.89
N ALA A 3 -15.56 2.82 -11.12
CA ALA A 3 -14.15 2.84 -11.50
C ALA A 3 -13.50 3.90 -10.61
N VAL A 4 -12.72 3.46 -9.62
CA VAL A 4 -11.91 4.36 -8.80
C VAL A 4 -11.06 5.16 -9.77
N ASP A 5 -11.26 6.48 -9.76
CA ASP A 5 -10.57 7.39 -10.66
C ASP A 5 -9.09 7.43 -10.26
N LEU A 6 -8.24 6.92 -11.15
CA LEU A 6 -6.79 6.84 -10.94
C LEU A 6 -6.17 8.23 -10.75
N GLU A 7 -6.78 9.28 -11.31
CA GLU A 7 -6.34 10.66 -11.08
C GLU A 7 -6.56 11.07 -9.62
N VAL A 8 -7.70 10.69 -9.04
CA VAL A 8 -8.00 10.97 -7.62
C VAL A 8 -7.04 10.21 -6.71
N VAL A 9 -6.74 8.94 -7.03
CA VAL A 9 -5.79 8.12 -6.26
C VAL A 9 -4.38 8.70 -6.32
N ASN A 10 -3.94 9.18 -7.49
CA ASN A 10 -2.66 9.86 -7.64
C ASN A 10 -2.57 11.10 -6.76
N VAL A 11 -3.59 11.95 -6.75
CA VAL A 11 -3.60 13.15 -5.91
C VAL A 11 -3.50 12.80 -4.42
N LEU A 12 -4.18 11.75 -3.96
CA LEU A 12 -4.14 11.32 -2.57
C LEU A 12 -2.75 10.83 -2.15
N PHE A 13 -2.08 10.00 -2.98
CA PHE A 13 -0.73 9.55 -2.67
C PHE A 13 0.30 10.68 -2.73
N PHE A 14 0.12 11.65 -3.64
CA PHE A 14 0.94 12.88 -3.64
C PHE A 14 0.79 13.69 -2.35
N GLN A 15 -0.45 13.87 -1.87
CA GLN A 15 -0.71 14.55 -0.60
C GLN A 15 -0.09 13.81 0.59
N GLN A 16 -0.24 12.48 0.64
CA GLN A 16 0.36 11.64 1.67
C GLN A 16 1.89 11.75 1.68
N MET A 17 2.52 11.76 0.50
CA MET A 17 3.96 11.93 0.38
C MET A 17 4.41 13.28 0.94
N LEU A 18 3.72 14.38 0.60
CA LEU A 18 4.05 15.72 1.08
C LEU A 18 3.91 15.83 2.60
N ASP A 19 2.84 15.30 3.18
CA ASP A 19 2.62 15.28 4.63
C ASP A 19 3.70 14.44 5.35
N ALA A 20 4.07 13.29 4.79
CA ALA A 20 5.14 12.46 5.33
C ALA A 20 6.50 13.18 5.29
N VAL A 21 6.81 13.89 4.20
CA VAL A 21 8.05 14.70 4.09
C VAL A 21 8.06 15.84 5.09
N GLU A 22 6.95 16.55 5.27
CA GLU A 22 6.84 17.65 6.23
C GLU A 22 7.10 17.20 7.68
N HIS A 23 6.73 15.95 7.99
CA HIS A 23 6.92 15.34 9.31
C HIS A 23 8.18 14.48 9.42
N GLU A 24 9.08 14.51 8.44
CA GLU A 24 10.31 13.71 8.40
C GLU A 24 10.07 12.18 8.48
N ARG A 25 8.89 11.72 8.09
CA ARG A 25 8.50 10.30 8.01
C ARG A 25 8.95 9.70 6.68
N TRP A 26 10.26 9.50 6.54
CA TRP A 26 10.88 9.10 5.27
C TRP A 26 10.40 7.76 4.73
N ASP A 27 10.12 6.78 5.59
CA ASP A 27 9.61 5.46 5.17
C ASP A 27 8.22 5.58 4.52
N GLU A 28 7.36 6.44 5.09
CA GLU A 28 6.02 6.71 4.56
C GLU A 28 6.08 7.50 3.26
N ALA A 29 6.99 8.48 3.16
CA ALA A 29 7.21 9.25 1.93
C ALA A 29 7.72 8.35 0.79
N ALA A 30 8.66 7.45 1.07
CA ALA A 30 9.18 6.50 0.09
C ALA A 30 8.10 5.52 -0.39
N MET A 31 7.25 5.04 0.53
CA MET A 31 6.13 4.16 0.19
C MET A 31 5.06 4.88 -0.66
N ALA A 32 4.73 6.13 -0.33
CA ALA A 32 3.80 6.93 -1.13
C ALA A 32 4.34 7.20 -2.54
N LEU A 33 5.63 7.51 -2.66
CA LEU A 33 6.31 7.69 -3.94
C LEU A 33 6.32 6.40 -4.79
N PHE A 34 6.60 5.25 -4.17
CA PHE A 34 6.55 3.95 -4.85
C PHE A 34 5.14 3.67 -5.43
N LYS A 35 4.09 3.96 -4.66
CA LYS A 35 2.70 3.77 -5.10
C LYS A 35 2.32 4.68 -6.27
N LEU A 36 2.83 5.92 -6.30
CA LEU A 36 2.66 6.82 -7.44
C LEU A 36 3.29 6.23 -8.71
N TYR A 37 4.52 5.73 -8.62
CA TYR A 37 5.18 5.10 -9.76
C TYR A 37 4.44 3.86 -10.26
N ALA A 38 3.92 3.01 -9.36
CA ALA A 38 3.15 1.83 -9.75
C ALA A 38 1.87 2.19 -10.52
N ILE A 39 1.18 3.27 -10.12
CA ILE A 39 -0.01 3.74 -10.83
C ILE A 39 0.36 4.31 -12.22
N GLU A 40 1.47 5.05 -12.32
CA GLU A 40 1.94 5.63 -13.59
C GLU A 40 2.43 4.56 -14.60
N ASP A 41 3.06 3.47 -14.13
CA ASP A 41 3.51 2.35 -14.97
C ASP A 41 2.35 1.42 -15.40
N GLY A 42 1.14 1.67 -14.91
CA GLY A 42 -0.05 0.88 -15.23
C GLY A 42 -0.11 -0.45 -14.49
N GLU A 43 0.72 -0.66 -13.47
CA GLU A 43 0.56 -1.78 -12.54
C GLU A 43 -0.76 -1.58 -11.79
N ARG A 44 -1.75 -2.40 -12.15
CA ARG A 44 -3.04 -2.41 -11.46
C ARG A 44 -2.81 -2.96 -10.06
N PHE A 45 -3.32 -2.23 -9.06
CA PHE A 45 -3.36 -2.59 -7.64
C PHE A 45 -3.93 -4.00 -7.32
N THR A 46 -4.43 -4.74 -8.32
CA THR A 46 -4.92 -6.12 -8.19
C THR A 46 -3.85 -7.11 -7.75
N ASP A 47 -2.57 -6.82 -7.95
CA ASP A 47 -1.48 -7.73 -7.56
C ASP A 47 -1.05 -7.56 -6.08
N LEU A 48 -1.66 -6.58 -5.37
CA LEU A 48 -1.52 -6.41 -3.92
C LEU A 48 -2.66 -7.06 -3.12
N GLU A 49 -3.48 -7.91 -3.74
CA GLU A 49 -4.22 -8.95 -3.03
C GLU A 49 -3.22 -9.94 -2.43
N LEU A 50 -2.56 -9.51 -1.35
CA LEU A 50 -2.05 -10.39 -0.32
C LEU A 50 -3.14 -11.44 -0.11
N PRO A 51 -2.87 -12.74 -0.31
CA PRO A 51 -3.83 -13.73 0.09
C PRO A 51 -4.12 -13.45 1.56
N LEU A 52 -5.37 -13.10 1.87
CA LEU A 52 -5.88 -13.19 3.21
C LEU A 52 -5.46 -14.58 3.66
N SER A 53 -4.51 -14.61 4.59
CA SER A 53 -4.07 -15.82 5.25
C SER A 53 -5.28 -16.33 6.04
N ASP A 54 -6.18 -17.01 5.35
CA ASP A 54 -7.15 -17.91 5.93
C ASP A 54 -6.33 -19.01 6.61
N GLY A 55 -6.05 -18.80 7.89
CA GLY A 55 -5.15 -19.65 8.66
C GLY A 55 -4.91 -19.15 10.08
N GLU A 56 -5.98 -18.78 10.80
CA GLU A 56 -5.98 -19.05 12.23
C GLU A 56 -6.03 -20.58 12.42
N GLU A 57 -4.97 -21.15 12.99
CA GLU A 57 -4.80 -22.47 13.66
C GLU A 57 -3.33 -22.90 13.40
N ASP A 58 -2.41 -23.07 14.35
CA ASP A 58 -2.50 -23.61 15.70
C ASP A 58 -1.23 -23.20 16.50
N LEU A 59 -1.41 -22.54 17.65
CA LEU A 59 -0.37 -22.23 18.63
C LEU A 59 -0.12 -23.47 19.51
N THR A 60 0.50 -24.51 18.96
CA THR A 60 1.06 -25.61 19.78
C THR A 60 2.58 -25.59 19.74
N VAL A 61 3.16 -24.78 20.63
CA VAL A 61 4.52 -24.97 21.13
C VAL A 61 4.55 -26.29 21.89
N ARG A 62 4.87 -27.40 21.21
CA ARG A 62 5.22 -28.65 21.88
C ARG A 62 6.68 -28.54 22.32
N ALA A 63 6.85 -28.24 23.60
CA ALA A 63 8.08 -28.53 24.32
C ALA A 63 8.44 -30.02 24.14
N ALA A 64 9.66 -30.27 23.67
CA ALA A 64 10.37 -31.53 23.84
C ALA A 64 11.88 -31.21 23.88
#